data_AF-A0A423UHX5-F1
#
_entry.id   AF-A0A423UHX5-F1
#
_cell.length_a   1.000
_cell.length_b   1.000
_cell.length_c   1.000
_cell.angle_alpha   90.00
_cell.angle_beta   90.00
_cell.angle_gamma   90.00
#
_symmetry.space_group_name_H-M   'P 1'
#
loop_
_entity.id
_entity.type
_entity.pdbx_description
1 polymer ?
#
loop_
_entity_poly.entity_id
_entity_poly.type
_entity_poly.pdbx_seq_one_letter_code
_entity_poly.pdbx_strand_id
1 'polypeptide(L)'
;MELRKLLPKGRGISFDELDGRDLAVVMSQLNSEPRPSLMGLSPTAMLEAADPEAAAALMDALGIEEVPYGRLDLTIGAVDRDREERGLPPLA
;
A
#
# COMPACT_ATOMS: atom_id res chain seq x y z
N MET A 1 1.15 -5.28 -11.40
CA MET A 1 1.91 -5.63 -10.17
C MET A 1 1.01 -6.47 -9.26
N GLU A 2 1.58 -7.15 -8.27
CA GLU A 2 0.85 -8.16 -7.48
C GLU A 2 1.09 -7.97 -5.97
N LEU A 3 0.01 -8.07 -5.19
CA LEU A 3 -0.01 -8.04 -3.72
C LEU A 3 1.04 -8.98 -3.09
N ARG A 4 1.36 -10.09 -3.76
CA ARG A 4 2.37 -11.07 -3.32
C ARG A 4 3.78 -10.50 -3.15
N LYS A 5 4.09 -9.33 -3.70
CA LYS A 5 5.39 -8.69 -3.49
C LYS A 5 5.51 -8.11 -2.07
N LEU A 6 4.43 -7.50 -1.59
CA LEU A 6 4.30 -6.95 -0.23
C LEU A 6 3.95 -8.04 0.80
N LEU A 7 3.08 -8.98 0.43
CA LEU A 7 2.64 -10.09 1.29
C LEU A 7 2.99 -11.45 0.63
N PRO A 8 4.27 -11.86 0.67
CA PRO A 8 4.74 -13.07 -0.02
C PRO A 8 4.14 -14.35 0.58
N LYS A 9 3.64 -15.22 -0.30
CA LYS A 9 3.15 -16.55 0.09
C LYS A 9 4.29 -17.41 0.66
N GLY A 10 3.95 -18.27 1.62
CA GLY A 10 4.89 -19.26 2.16
C GLY A 10 5.96 -18.69 3.10
N ARG A 11 5.77 -17.46 3.59
CA ARG A 11 6.70 -16.78 4.52
C ARG A 11 6.22 -16.76 5.97
N GLY A 12 5.15 -17.48 6.29
CA GLY A 12 4.60 -17.54 7.66
C GLY A 12 3.71 -16.36 8.05
N ILE A 13 3.49 -15.40 7.16
CA ILE A 13 2.62 -14.24 7.40
C ILE A 13 1.17 -14.72 7.48
N SER A 14 0.54 -14.55 8.64
CA SER A 14 -0.90 -14.76 8.79
C SER A 14 -1.66 -13.49 8.41
N PHE A 15 -2.73 -13.62 7.63
CA PHE A 15 -3.61 -12.49 7.36
C PHE A 15 -4.45 -12.11 8.58
N ASP A 16 -4.61 -13.03 9.54
CA ASP A 16 -5.27 -12.74 10.82
C ASP A 16 -4.41 -11.84 11.74
N GLU A 17 -3.11 -11.70 11.42
CA GLU A 17 -2.18 -10.81 12.15
C GLU A 17 -2.07 -9.41 11.52
N LEU A 18 -2.78 -9.18 10.40
CA LEU A 18 -2.86 -7.89 9.73
C LEU A 18 -4.01 -7.07 10.30
N ASP A 19 -3.74 -5.82 10.67
CA ASP A 19 -4.76 -4.85 11.03
C ASP A 19 -5.10 -3.91 9.85
N GLY A 20 -6.06 -3.00 10.08
CA GLY A 20 -6.46 -2.01 9.08
C GLY A 20 -5.32 -1.06 8.67
N ARG A 21 -4.39 -0.76 9.60
CA ARG A 21 -3.23 0.10 9.32
C ARG A 21 -2.19 -0.64 8.49
N ASP A 22 -1.96 -1.92 8.74
CA ASP A 22 -1.09 -2.76 7.92
C ASP A 22 -1.57 -2.80 6.47
N LEU A 23 -2.89 -3.01 6.26
CA LEU A 23 -3.48 -2.99 4.94
C LEU A 23 -3.43 -1.61 4.29
N ALA A 24 -3.61 -0.54 5.07
CA ALA A 24 -3.45 0.82 4.57
C ALA A 24 -2.04 1.03 4.00
N VAL A 25 -0.99 0.64 4.73
CA VAL A 25 0.40 0.72 4.25
C VAL A 25 0.61 -0.09 2.97
N VAL A 26 0.12 -1.34 2.93
CA VAL A 26 0.19 -2.20 1.74
C VAL A 26 -0.47 -1.53 0.53
N MET A 27 -1.66 -0.95 0.72
CA MET A 27 -2.40 -0.31 -0.35
C MET A 27 -1.78 1.03 -0.78
N SER A 28 -1.19 1.79 0.14
CA SER A 28 -0.41 3.00 -0.15
C SER A 28 0.76 2.68 -1.10
N GLN A 29 1.53 1.62 -0.81
CA GLN A 29 2.62 1.18 -1.70
C GLN A 29 2.10 0.69 -3.05
N LEU A 30 1.08 -0.17 -3.04
CA LEU A 30 0.55 -0.83 -4.23
C LEU A 30 -0.17 0.12 -5.20
N ASN A 31 -0.88 1.11 -4.68
CA ASN A 31 -1.68 2.06 -5.47
C ASN A 31 -0.90 3.32 -5.86
N SER A 32 0.30 3.51 -5.33
CA SER A 32 1.23 4.56 -5.75
C SER A 32 2.21 4.10 -6.83
N GLU A 33 2.31 2.80 -7.13
CA GLU A 33 3.14 2.29 -8.22
C GLU A 33 2.51 2.58 -9.61
N PRO A 34 3.25 3.27 -10.51
CA PRO A 34 2.84 3.49 -11.90
C PRO A 34 2.50 2.20 -12.65
N ARG A 35 1.45 2.24 -13.47
CA ARG A 35 1.02 1.09 -14.29
C ARG A 35 1.01 1.44 -15.77
N PRO A 36 1.71 0.69 -16.63
CA PRO A 36 1.65 0.89 -18.08
C PRO A 36 0.22 0.82 -18.65
N SER A 37 -0.64 -0.03 -18.06
CA SER A 37 -2.05 -0.16 -18.44
C SER A 37 -2.90 1.05 -18.08
N LEU A 38 -2.39 1.97 -17.24
CA LEU A 38 -3.04 3.22 -16.84
C LEU A 38 -2.30 4.42 -17.44
N MET A 39 -1.76 4.27 -18.66
CA MET A 39 -0.99 5.32 -19.34
C MET A 39 0.22 5.82 -18.52
N GLY A 40 0.77 4.97 -17.65
CA GLY A 40 1.88 5.32 -16.78
C GLY A 40 1.49 6.03 -15.48
N LEU A 41 0.20 6.26 -15.22
CA LEU A 41 -0.29 6.74 -13.93
C LEU A 41 -0.31 5.60 -12.90
N SER A 42 -0.19 5.97 -11.63
CA SER A 42 -0.53 5.08 -10.52
C SER A 42 -2.07 4.95 -10.41
N PRO A 43 -2.62 3.89 -9.80
CA PRO A 43 -4.04 3.82 -9.49
C PRO A 43 -4.57 5.04 -8.73
N THR A 44 -3.83 5.52 -7.72
CA THR A 44 -4.22 6.70 -6.96
C THR A 44 -4.26 7.93 -7.85
N ALA A 45 -3.21 8.17 -8.65
CA ALA A 45 -3.17 9.30 -9.59
C ALA A 45 -4.24 9.20 -10.69
N MET A 46 -4.57 7.99 -11.14
CA MET A 46 -5.64 7.77 -12.10
C MET A 46 -7.03 8.05 -11.49
N LEU A 47 -7.25 7.66 -10.23
CA LEU A 47 -8.49 7.96 -9.52
C LEU A 47 -8.63 9.45 -9.28
N GLU A 48 -7.57 10.11 -8.80
CA GLU A 48 -7.52 11.57 -8.60
C GLU A 48 -7.81 12.33 -9.91
N ALA A 49 -7.25 11.89 -11.03
CA ALA A 49 -7.51 12.50 -12.33
C ALA A 49 -8.96 12.30 -12.83
N ALA A 50 -9.62 11.23 -12.39
CA ALA A 50 -10.98 10.90 -12.81
C ALA A 50 -12.04 11.55 -11.93
N ASP A 51 -11.83 11.56 -10.61
CA ASP A 51 -12.73 12.11 -9.59
C ASP A 51 -11.94 12.45 -8.30
N PRO A 52 -11.50 13.71 -8.15
CA PRO A 52 -10.72 14.15 -6.99
C PRO A 52 -11.47 14.03 -5.66
N GLU A 53 -12.79 14.23 -5.64
CA GLU A 53 -13.58 14.18 -4.41
C GLU A 53 -13.72 12.74 -3.92
N ALA A 54 -14.02 11.82 -4.85
CA ALA A 54 -14.06 10.40 -4.54
C ALA A 54 -12.68 9.85 -4.16
N ALA A 55 -11.61 10.32 -4.80
CA ALA A 55 -10.24 9.95 -4.46
C ALA A 55 -9.90 10.33 -3.02
N ALA A 56 -10.12 11.60 -2.65
CA ALA A 56 -9.87 12.09 -1.30
C ALA A 56 -10.70 11.33 -0.25
N ALA A 57 -12.00 11.15 -0.50
CA ALA A 57 -12.89 10.44 0.42
C ALA A 57 -12.49 8.97 0.61
N LEU A 58 -12.12 8.28 -0.47
CA LEU A 58 -11.72 6.87 -0.42
C LEU A 58 -10.36 6.69 0.27
N MET A 59 -9.40 7.57 -0.02
CA MET A 59 -8.08 7.54 0.59
C MET A 59 -8.16 7.77 2.10
N ASP A 60 -8.91 8.78 2.54
CA ASP A 60 -9.14 9.07 3.95
C ASP A 60 -9.83 7.89 4.66
N ALA A 61 -10.92 7.38 4.08
CA ALA A 61 -11.67 6.27 4.68
C ALA A 61 -10.86 4.98 4.82
N LEU A 62 -9.92 4.72 3.92
CA LEU A 62 -9.06 3.52 3.93
C LEU A 62 -7.69 3.77 4.59
N GLY A 63 -7.39 5.01 5.00
CA GLY A 63 -6.07 5.40 5.51
C GLY A 63 -4.94 5.29 4.47
N ILE A 64 -5.26 5.29 3.18
CA ILE A 64 -4.30 5.16 2.08
C ILE A 64 -3.65 6.52 1.83
N GLU A 65 -2.33 6.52 1.69
CA GLU A 65 -1.52 7.71 1.41
C GLU A 65 -0.76 7.51 0.11
N GLU A 66 -0.57 8.59 -0.66
CA GLU A 66 0.28 8.53 -1.85
C GLU A 66 1.76 8.51 -1.46
N VAL A 67 2.48 7.51 -1.99
CA VAL A 67 3.91 7.32 -1.75
C VAL A 67 4.68 7.75 -2.99
N PRO A 68 5.65 8.67 -2.90
CA PRO A 68 6.46 9.07 -4.04
C PRO A 68 7.17 7.86 -4.67
N TYR A 69 7.19 7.78 -6.00
CA TYR A 69 7.73 6.62 -6.73
C TYR A 69 9.14 6.20 -6.27
N GLY A 70 10.04 7.15 -6.03
CA GLY A 70 11.41 6.89 -5.56
C GLY A 70 11.51 6.41 -4.10
N ARG A 71 10.39 6.37 -3.37
CA ARG A 71 10.29 5.89 -1.99
C ARG A 71 9.43 4.64 -1.85
N LEU A 72 8.92 4.09 -2.96
CA LEU A 72 8.15 2.86 -2.91
C LEU A 72 9.01 1.71 -2.37
N ASP A 73 8.47 1.04 -1.37
CA ASP A 73 8.98 -0.24 -0.91
C ASP A 73 7.93 -1.31 -1.20
N LEU A 74 8.16 -2.07 -2.26
CA LEU A 74 7.27 -3.12 -2.72
C LEU A 74 7.59 -4.48 -2.08
N THR A 75 8.10 -4.45 -0.85
CA THR A 75 8.41 -5.63 -0.05
C THR A 75 7.70 -5.56 1.29
N ILE A 76 7.66 -6.68 2.03
CA ILE A 76 7.12 -6.72 3.38
C ILE A 76 7.77 -5.71 4.35
N GLY A 77 9.01 -5.28 4.05
CA GLY A 77 9.73 -4.28 4.84
C GLY A 77 8.99 -2.95 4.99
N ALA A 78 8.08 -2.60 4.07
CA ALA A 78 7.22 -1.42 4.23
C ALA A 78 6.29 -1.54 5.44
N VAL A 79 5.69 -2.73 5.61
CA VAL A 79 4.77 -3.02 6.72
C VAL A 79 5.55 -3.22 8.00
N ASP A 80 6.68 -3.94 7.96
CA ASP A 80 7.50 -4.19 9.14
C ASP A 80 8.04 -2.89 9.75
N ARG A 81 8.45 -1.92 8.92
CA ARG A 81 8.87 -0.59 9.40
C ARG A 81 7.72 0.18 10.04
N ASP A 82 6.53 0.23 9.42
CA ASP A 82 5.37 0.91 10.03
C ASP A 82 4.94 0.23 11.34
N ARG A 83 5.02 -1.10 11.42
CA ARG A 83 4.78 -1.86 12.67
C ARG A 83 5.82 -1.53 13.73
N GLU A 84 7.11 -1.48 13.39
CA GLU A 84 8.19 -1.09 14.31
C GLU A 84 7.97 0.32 14.85
N GLU A 85 7.60 1.28 14.01
CA GLU A 85 7.27 2.66 14.41
C GLU A 85 6.08 2.73 15.38
N ARG A 86 5.14 1.78 15.28
CA ARG A 86 4.01 1.61 16.20
C ARG A 86 4.32 0.71 17.41
N GLY A 87 5.53 0.17 17.54
CA GLY A 87 5.93 -0.72 18.63
C GLY A 87 5.37 -2.15 18.52
N LEU A 88 4.99 -2.58 17.33
CA LEU A 88 4.51 -3.93 17.03
C LEU A 88 5.64 -4.81 16.47
N PRO A 89 5.58 -6.14 16.69
CA PRO A 89 6.55 -7.05 16.08
C PRO A 89 6.40 -7.07 14.56
N PRO A 90 7.49 -7.30 13.80
CA PRO A 90 7.41 -7.47 12.36
C PRO A 90 6.61 -8.73 12.00
N LEU A 91 6.09 -8.76 10.79
CA LEU A 91 5.40 -9.91 10.22
C LEU A 91 6.38 -10.99 9.70
N ALA A 92 7.64 -10.62 9.48
CA ALA A 92 8.70 -11.50 8.99
C ALA A 92 10.06 -11.23 9.65
#